data_AF-N1Z9L4-F1
#
_entry.id   AF-N1Z9L4-F1
#
_cell.length_a   1.000
_cell.length_b   1.000
_cell.length_c   1.000
_cell.angle_alpha   90.00
_cell.angle_beta   90.00
_cell.angle_gamma   90.00
#
_symmetry.space_group_name_H-M   'P 1'
#
loop_
_entity.id
_entity.type
_entity.pdbx_description
1 polymer ?
#
loop_
_entity_poly.entity_id
_entity_poly.type
_entity_poly.pdbx_seq_one_letter_code
_entity_poly.pdbx_strand_id
1 'polypeptide(L)'
;MPDFLVEEIKDYIKLLYGCQSTDRVFPVTKSYLHHEMDRGAKTEGVKHIKLHSLRHSHISHLINLGFSAVAIADRVGHESIDITYQYAHLFPTKQIEMAQKLNEERGE
;
A
#
# COMPACT_ATOMS: atom_id res chain seq x y z
N MET A 1 -0.73 13.19 -2.22
CA MET A 1 -1.64 12.12 -2.67
C MET A 1 -1.61 12.14 -4.20
N PRO A 2 -1.64 11.00 -4.91
CA PRO A 2 -1.68 11.02 -6.38
C PRO A 2 -2.91 11.76 -6.90
N ASP A 3 -2.77 12.50 -8.00
CA ASP A 3 -3.85 13.35 -8.54
C ASP A 3 -5.09 12.54 -8.92
N PHE A 4 -4.92 11.34 -9.50
CA PHE A 4 -6.06 10.48 -9.85
C PHE A 4 -6.91 10.12 -8.62
N LEU A 5 -6.27 9.85 -7.48
CA LEU A 5 -6.98 9.49 -6.25
C LEU A 5 -7.69 10.71 -5.65
N VAL A 6 -7.13 11.90 -5.82
CA VAL A 6 -7.80 13.15 -5.44
C VAL A 6 -9.08 13.34 -6.24
N GLU A 7 -9.05 13.09 -7.55
CA GLU A 7 -10.25 13.16 -8.39
C GLU A 7 -11.28 12.10 -8.02
N GLU A 8 -10.87 10.85 -7.79
CA GLU A 8 -11.77 9.78 -7.34
C GLU A 8 -12.44 10.13 -5.99
N ILE A 9 -11.68 10.69 -5.04
CA ILE A 9 -12.24 11.11 -3.74
C ILE A 9 -13.20 12.29 -3.90
N LYS A 10 -12.88 13.26 -4.77
CA LYS A 10 -13.79 14.37 -5.07
C LYS A 10 -15.10 13.85 -5.64
N ASP A 11 -15.05 12.92 -6.58
CA ASP A 11 -16.24 12.34 -7.19
C ASP A 11 -17.06 11.54 -6.18
N TYR A 12 -16.41 10.79 -5.30
CA TYR A 12 -17.07 10.13 -4.18
C TYR A 12 -17.77 11.13 -3.24
N ILE A 13 -17.10 12.21 -2.84
CA ILE A 13 -17.67 13.23 -1.94
C ILE A 13 -18.88 13.92 -2.58
N LYS A 14 -18.87 14.16 -3.89
CA LYS A 14 -20.04 14.73 -4.60
C LYS A 14 -21.29 13.85 -4.50
N LEU A 15 -21.13 12.54 -4.31
CA LEU A 15 -22.23 11.60 -4.12
C LEU A 15 -22.81 11.64 -2.70
N LEU A 16 -22.09 12.25 -1.73
CA LEU A 16 -22.52 12.38 -0.34
C LEU A 16 -23.40 13.63 -0.18
N TYR A 17 -24.72 13.43 -0.15
CA TYR A 17 -25.66 14.51 0.12
C TYR A 17 -25.47 15.10 1.53
N GLY A 18 -25.33 16.43 1.62
CA GLY A 18 -25.34 17.16 2.88
C GLY A 18 -24.04 17.10 3.71
N CYS A 19 -22.97 16.54 3.16
CA CYS A 19 -21.67 16.43 3.82
C CYS A 19 -21.12 17.80 4.24
N GLN A 20 -20.85 17.96 5.54
CA GLN A 20 -20.19 19.13 6.12
C GLN A 20 -18.67 18.90 6.20
N SER A 21 -17.90 19.97 6.32
CA SER A 21 -16.44 19.89 6.48
C SER A 21 -15.99 19.15 7.75
N THR A 22 -16.88 18.98 8.73
CA THR A 22 -16.64 18.26 9.98
C THR A 22 -16.99 16.77 9.91
N ASP A 23 -17.66 16.33 8.84
CA ASP A 23 -18.14 14.96 8.73
C ASP A 23 -17.03 14.00 8.31
N ARG A 24 -17.20 12.73 8.67
CA ARG A 24 -16.30 11.68 8.21
C ARG A 24 -16.53 11.44 6.72
N VAL A 25 -15.47 11.52 5.93
CA VAL A 25 -15.50 11.19 4.50
C VAL A 25 -16.04 9.76 4.28
N PHE A 26 -15.60 8.80 5.10
CA PHE A 26 -16.09 7.42 5.05
C PHE A 26 -16.89 7.09 6.32
N PRO A 27 -18.24 7.18 6.29
CA PRO A 27 -19.09 6.90 7.46
C PRO A 27 -19.34 5.39 7.64
N VAL A 28 -18.27 4.59 7.59
CA VAL A 28 -18.34 3.12 7.71
C VAL A 28 -17.64 2.62 8.97
N THR A 29 -18.10 1.48 9.48
CA THR A 29 -17.45 0.80 10.61
C THR A 29 -16.39 -0.18 10.11
N LYS A 30 -15.49 -0.59 11.01
CA LYS A 30 -14.51 -1.64 10.71
C LYS A 30 -15.19 -2.95 10.28
N SER A 31 -16.22 -3.36 11.01
CA SER A 31 -16.95 -4.60 10.71
C SER A 31 -17.64 -4.56 9.35
N TYR A 32 -18.16 -3.40 8.96
CA TYR A 32 -18.73 -3.19 7.64
C TYR A 32 -17.70 -3.48 6.54
N LEU A 33 -16.51 -2.88 6.63
CA LEU A 33 -15.44 -3.12 5.64
C LEU A 33 -15.03 -4.60 5.54
N HIS A 34 -14.94 -5.32 6.66
CA HIS A 34 -14.67 -6.75 6.64
C HIS A 34 -15.76 -7.54 5.90
N HIS A 35 -17.03 -7.22 6.18
CA HIS A 35 -18.15 -7.90 5.54
C HIS A 35 -18.21 -7.64 4.03
N GLU A 36 -17.98 -6.40 3.61
CA GLU A 36 -17.97 -6.04 2.19
C GLU A 36 -16.82 -6.73 1.43
N MET A 37 -15.64 -6.84 2.06
CA MET A 37 -14.51 -7.60 1.51
C MET A 37 -14.83 -9.09 1.36
N ASP A 38 -15.45 -9.69 2.37
CA ASP A 38 -15.88 -11.09 2.31
C ASP A 38 -16.93 -11.33 1.24
N ARG A 39 -17.89 -10.42 1.13
CA ARG A 39 -18.92 -10.48 0.11
C ARG A 39 -18.31 -10.41 -1.29
N GLY A 40 -17.44 -9.42 -1.54
CA GLY A 40 -16.74 -9.28 -2.82
C GLY A 40 -15.90 -10.52 -3.17
N ALA A 41 -15.12 -11.02 -2.21
CA ALA A 41 -14.30 -12.22 -2.42
C ALA A 41 -15.15 -13.45 -2.78
N LYS A 42 -16.30 -13.62 -2.13
CA LYS A 42 -17.23 -14.72 -2.42
C LYS A 42 -17.88 -14.57 -3.79
N THR A 43 -18.31 -13.37 -4.17
CA THR A 43 -18.92 -13.09 -5.48
C THR A 43 -17.96 -13.40 -6.62
N GLU A 44 -16.69 -13.02 -6.47
CA GLU A 44 -15.65 -13.25 -7.48
C GLU A 44 -15.02 -14.65 -7.41
N GLY A 45 -15.45 -15.51 -6.48
CA GLY A 45 -14.91 -16.86 -6.31
C GLY A 45 -13.44 -16.91 -5.89
N VAL A 46 -12.91 -15.80 -5.35
CA VAL A 46 -11.53 -15.74 -4.87
C VAL A 46 -11.43 -16.14 -3.40
N LYS A 47 -10.22 -16.50 -2.97
CA LYS A 47 -9.94 -16.78 -1.55
C LYS A 47 -10.26 -15.55 -0.71
N HIS A 48 -10.68 -15.76 0.53
CA HIS A 48 -10.91 -14.70 1.50
C HIS A 48 -9.72 -13.74 1.59
N ILE A 49 -9.99 -12.44 1.39
CA ILE A 49 -9.00 -11.36 1.41
C ILE A 49 -9.19 -10.55 2.70
N LYS A 50 -8.21 -10.60 3.59
CA LYS A 50 -8.20 -9.77 4.81
C LYS A 50 -7.99 -8.31 4.44
N LEU A 51 -8.62 -7.40 5.18
CA LEU A 51 -8.49 -5.96 4.97
C LEU A 51 -7.02 -5.47 5.04
N HIS A 52 -6.23 -6.00 6.00
CA HIS A 52 -4.82 -5.65 6.14
C HIS A 52 -3.96 -6.14 4.95
N SER A 53 -4.43 -7.16 4.20
CA SER A 53 -3.75 -7.60 2.98
C SER A 53 -3.74 -6.53 1.89
N LEU A 54 -4.67 -5.58 1.90
CA LEU A 54 -4.64 -4.43 0.97
C LEU A 54 -3.42 -3.54 1.23
N ARG A 55 -3.10 -3.27 2.50
CA ARG A 55 -1.86 -2.57 2.88
C ARG A 55 -0.64 -3.37 2.42
N HIS A 56 -0.68 -4.68 2.62
CA HIS A 56 0.44 -5.53 2.21
C HIS A 56 0.66 -5.53 0.69
N SER A 57 -0.42 -5.56 -0.09
CA SER A 57 -0.39 -5.47 -1.55
C SER A 57 0.19 -4.12 -2.01
N HIS A 58 -0.21 -3.02 -1.37
CA HIS A 58 0.36 -1.70 -1.67
C HIS A 58 1.87 -1.65 -1.43
N ILE A 59 2.34 -2.20 -0.30
CA ILE A 59 3.77 -2.29 0.02
C ILE A 59 4.52 -3.10 -1.04
N SER A 60 4.06 -4.31 -1.36
CA SER A 60 4.68 -5.15 -2.41
C SER A 60 4.76 -4.43 -3.76
N HIS A 61 3.73 -3.68 -4.12
CA HIS A 61 3.72 -2.89 -5.36
C HIS A 61 4.78 -1.79 -5.34
N LEU A 62 4.92 -1.04 -4.24
CA LEU A 62 5.96 0.00 -4.12
C LEU A 62 7.37 -0.58 -4.14
N ILE A 63 7.59 -1.76 -3.55
CA ILE A 63 8.87 -2.46 -3.61
C ILE A 63 9.21 -2.84 -5.05
N ASN A 64 8.23 -3.38 -5.78
CA ASN A 64 8.39 -3.74 -7.18
C ASN A 64 8.68 -2.52 -8.09
N LEU A 65 8.18 -1.34 -7.71
CA LEU A 65 8.52 -0.07 -8.38
C LEU A 65 9.91 0.46 -8.00
N GLY A 66 10.65 -0.21 -7.11
CA GLY A 66 12.03 0.11 -6.75
C GLY A 66 12.19 1.11 -5.61
N PHE A 67 11.13 1.45 -4.88
CA PHE A 67 11.23 2.35 -3.73
C PHE A 67 11.99 1.70 -2.56
N SER A 68 12.73 2.50 -1.80
CA SER A 68 13.46 2.02 -0.62
C SER A 68 12.51 1.67 0.52
N ALA A 69 12.92 0.73 1.39
CA ALA A 69 12.15 0.35 2.57
C ALA A 69 11.82 1.57 3.46
N VAL A 70 12.76 2.51 3.60
CA VAL A 70 12.59 3.74 4.38
C VAL A 70 11.52 4.65 3.76
N ALA A 71 11.55 4.87 2.44
CA ALA A 71 10.55 5.71 1.78
C ALA A 71 9.13 5.11 1.86
N ILE A 72 9.03 3.78 1.77
CA ILE A 72 7.75 3.08 1.90
C ILE A 72 7.22 3.18 3.34
N ALA A 73 8.10 2.99 4.33
CA ALA A 73 7.81 3.13 5.74
C ALA A 73 7.24 4.51 6.10
N ASP A 74 7.89 5.58 5.67
CA ASP A 74 7.42 6.94 5.90
C ASP A 74 6.04 7.18 5.27
N ARG A 75 5.77 6.55 4.12
CA ARG A 75 4.49 6.66 3.42
C ARG A 75 3.34 5.93 4.14
N VAL A 76 3.58 4.73 4.66
CA VAL A 76 2.52 3.91 5.29
C VAL A 76 2.35 4.18 6.79
N GLY A 77 3.27 4.95 7.39
CA GLY A 77 3.32 5.28 8.81
C GLY A 77 4.39 4.49 9.57
N HIS A 78 4.96 5.10 10.62
CA HIS A 78 6.15 4.65 11.36
C HIS A 78 6.04 3.32 12.16
N GLU A 79 5.22 2.35 11.75
CA GLU A 79 5.36 0.94 12.19
C GLU A 79 6.34 0.18 11.26
N SER A 80 7.46 0.82 10.96
CA SER A 80 8.31 0.57 9.78
C SER A 80 9.34 -0.55 9.90
N ILE A 81 9.59 -1.06 11.10
CA ILE A 81 10.54 -2.17 11.29
C ILE A 81 9.99 -3.46 10.65
N ASP A 82 8.68 -3.67 10.75
CA ASP A 82 8.02 -4.87 10.23
C ASP A 82 8.12 -4.98 8.71
N ILE A 83 8.16 -3.86 7.99
CA ILE A 83 8.27 -3.86 6.53
C ILE A 83 9.61 -4.45 6.08
N THR A 84 10.69 -4.05 6.75
CA THR A 84 12.03 -4.52 6.37
C THR A 84 12.14 -6.03 6.56
N TYR A 85 11.65 -6.58 7.68
CA TYR A 85 11.72 -8.02 7.93
C TYR A 85 10.71 -8.81 7.09
N GLN A 86 9.46 -8.36 7.03
CA GLN A 86 8.38 -9.08 6.36
C GLN A 86 8.57 -9.10 4.84
N TYR A 87 9.21 -8.08 4.26
CA TYR A 87 9.38 -7.92 2.82
C TYR A 87 10.82 -7.93 2.34
N ALA A 88 11.81 -8.21 3.19
CA ALA A 88 13.23 -8.32 2.81
C ALA A 88 13.44 -9.11 1.51
N HIS A 89 12.69 -10.20 1.35
CA HIS A 89 12.76 -11.11 0.21
C HIS A 89 12.22 -10.53 -1.11
N LEU A 90 11.40 -9.48 -1.07
CA LEU A 90 10.86 -8.82 -2.26
C LEU A 90 11.74 -7.69 -2.76
N PHE A 91 12.59 -7.13 -1.91
CA PHE A 91 13.55 -6.15 -2.39
C PHE A 91 14.48 -6.88 -3.37
N PRO A 92 14.72 -6.32 -4.57
CA PRO A 92 15.72 -6.87 -5.46
C PRO A 92 16.99 -7.06 -4.65
N THR A 93 17.76 -8.12 -4.93
CA THR A 93 19.05 -8.37 -4.28
C THR A 93 19.95 -7.16 -4.54
N LYS A 94 19.80 -6.13 -3.69
CA LYS A 94 20.68 -4.99 -3.57
C LYS A 94 22.10 -5.51 -3.40
N GLN A 95 22.28 -6.71 -2.86
CA GLN A 95 23.56 -7.42 -2.81
C GLN A 95 24.22 -7.63 -4.17
N ILE A 96 23.48 -7.96 -5.24
CA ILE A 96 24.05 -8.13 -6.58
C ILE A 96 24.38 -6.75 -7.19
N GLU A 97 23.47 -5.78 -7.09
CA GLU A 97 23.74 -4.40 -7.51
C GLU A 97 24.91 -3.76 -6.73
N MET A 98 24.99 -4.00 -5.41
CA MET A 98 26.06 -3.50 -4.54
C MET A 98 27.37 -4.19 -4.87
N ALA A 99 27.38 -5.51 -5.10
CA ALA A 99 28.57 -6.22 -5.52
C ALA A 99 29.06 -5.73 -6.90
N GLN A 100 28.14 -5.49 -7.85
CA GLN A 100 28.47 -4.91 -9.15
C GLN A 100 29.04 -3.50 -9.02
N LYS A 101 28.39 -2.62 -8.26
CA LYS A 101 28.92 -1.28 -7.97
C LYS A 101 30.28 -1.28 -7.28
N LEU A 102 30.48 -2.15 -6.30
CA LEU A 102 31.78 -2.27 -5.61
C LEU A 102 32.88 -2.79 -6.54
N ASN A 103 32.53 -3.65 -7.50
CA ASN A 103 33.46 -4.08 -8.55
C ASN A 103 33.79 -2.93 -9.52
N GLU A 104 32.82 -2.09 -9.88
CA GLU A 104 33.03 -0.88 -10.68
C GLU A 104 33.93 0.13 -9.94
N GLU A 105 33.71 0.36 -8.64
CA GLU A 105 34.51 1.28 -7.82
C GLU A 105 35.95 0.80 -7.56
N ARG A 106 36.21 -0.51 -7.63
CA ARG A 106 37.57 -1.09 -7.54
C ARG A 106 38.22 -1.37 -8.90
N GLY A 107 37.49 -1.12 -10.00
CA GLY A 107 37.89 -1.43 -11.37
C GLY A 107 38.65 -0.32 -12.09
N GLU A 108 39.05 0.75 -11.39
CA GLU A 108 40.02 1.77 -11.80
C GLU A 108 41.20 1.82 -10.80
#